data_AF-A0A7K3XQH6-F1
#
_entry.id   AF-A0A7K3XQH6-F1
#
_cell.length_a   1.000
_cell.length_b   1.000
_cell.length_c   1.000
_cell.angle_alpha   90.00
_cell.angle_beta   90.00
_cell.angle_gamma   90.00
#
_symmetry.space_group_name_H-M   'P 1'
#
loop_
_entity.id
_entity.type
_entity.pdbx_description
1 polymer ?
#
loop_
_entity_poly.entity_id
_entity_poly.type
_entity_poly.pdbx_seq_one_letter_code
_entity_poly.pdbx_strand_id
1 'polypeptide(L)'
;MKNLTKREMLKYAGDFSQLFGIKEYTLAGGKAKGVKAFDIKTGSGLEFTVLSDRCLDIAGLSFKGINCSYISKTGIVSPEFYDESGIGFLRSFNAGFLTTCGL
;
A
#
# COMPACT_ATOMS: atom_id res chain seq x y z
N MET A 1 -1.17 14.16 21.78
CA MET A 1 0.27 14.23 21.41
C MET A 1 0.69 15.69 21.41
N LYS A 2 1.90 16.02 21.88
CA LYS A 2 2.46 17.36 21.68
C LYS A 2 2.74 17.57 20.19
N ASN A 3 2.33 18.71 19.64
CA ASN A 3 2.73 19.13 18.31
C ASN A 3 4.19 19.62 18.39
N LEU A 4 5.12 18.77 18.00
CA LEU A 4 6.54 19.12 17.91
C LEU A 4 6.80 19.90 16.62
N THR A 5 7.63 20.93 16.71
CA THR A 5 8.18 21.60 15.53
C THR A 5 9.19 20.69 14.83
N LYS A 6 9.45 20.97 13.53
CA LYS A 6 10.46 20.26 12.73
C LYS A 6 11.81 20.14 13.45
N ARG A 7 12.26 21.24 14.06
CA ARG A 7 13.55 21.31 14.77
C ARG A 7 13.58 20.42 16.02
N GLU A 8 12.46 20.26 16.70
CA GLU A 8 12.37 19.39 17.88
C GLU A 8 12.34 17.92 17.49
N MET A 9 11.65 17.57 16.40
CA MET A 9 11.65 16.20 15.86
C MET A 9 13.05 15.74 15.45
N LEU A 10 13.83 16.61 14.79
CA LEU A 10 15.21 16.31 14.38
C LEU A 10 16.20 16.10 15.54
N LYS A 11 15.81 16.39 16.78
CA LYS A 11 16.63 16.01 17.95
C LYS A 11 16.59 14.49 18.22
N TYR A 12 15.59 13.79 17.69
CA TYR A 12 15.33 12.37 17.98
C TYR A 12 15.42 11.47 16.75
N ALA A 13 15.23 12.03 15.54
CA ALA A 13 15.32 11.31 14.27
C ALA A 13 16.33 11.99 13.35
N GLY A 14 17.22 11.21 12.75
CA GLY A 14 18.18 11.71 11.76
C GLY A 14 17.52 11.99 10.41
N ASP A 15 16.47 11.23 10.08
CA ASP A 15 15.68 11.38 8.88
C ASP A 15 14.17 11.23 9.17
N PHE A 16 13.34 12.04 8.51
CA PHE A 16 11.88 12.02 8.72
C PHE A 16 11.21 10.73 8.26
N SER A 17 11.81 9.98 7.32
CA SER A 17 11.31 8.67 6.87
C SER A 17 11.20 7.65 8.01
N GLN A 18 11.91 7.87 9.12
CA GLN A 18 11.73 7.10 10.36
C GLN A 18 10.36 7.31 11.02
N LEU A 19 9.72 8.46 10.78
CA LEU A 19 8.48 8.90 11.45
C LEU A 19 7.28 8.93 10.49
N PHE A 20 7.47 9.47 9.29
CA PHE A 20 6.42 9.63 8.28
C PHE A 20 7.03 9.81 6.89
N GLY A 21 6.23 9.59 5.84
CA GLY A 21 6.66 9.79 4.47
C GLY A 21 6.05 8.78 3.52
N ILE A 22 6.58 8.78 2.30
CA ILE A 22 6.20 7.87 1.23
C ILE A 22 7.44 7.11 0.78
N LYS A 23 7.36 5.78 0.72
CA LYS A 23 8.40 4.92 0.18
C LYS A 23 7.89 4.24 -1.09
N GLU A 24 8.48 4.61 -2.22
CA GLU A 24 8.22 3.97 -3.52
C GLU A 24 9.11 2.74 -3.70
N TYR A 25 8.55 1.68 -4.26
CA TYR A 25 9.29 0.46 -4.63
C TYR A 25 8.55 -0.33 -5.70
N THR A 26 9.27 -1.25 -6.35
CA THR A 26 8.70 -2.21 -7.29
C THR A 26 8.80 -3.61 -6.71
N LEU A 27 7.68 -4.34 -6.71
CA LEU A 27 7.64 -5.73 -6.30
C LEU A 27 8.42 -6.59 -7.30
N ALA A 28 9.33 -7.43 -6.80
CA ALA A 28 10.28 -8.14 -7.66
C ALA A 28 9.93 -9.62 -7.92
N GLY A 29 9.03 -10.20 -7.11
CA GLY A 29 8.80 -11.65 -7.06
C GLY A 29 7.37 -12.08 -7.34
N GLY A 30 7.24 -13.32 -7.82
CA GLY A 30 5.94 -13.99 -8.03
C GLY A 30 5.04 -13.25 -9.01
N LYS A 31 3.72 -13.41 -8.83
CA LYS A 31 2.70 -12.75 -9.65
C LYS A 31 2.65 -11.24 -9.47
N ALA A 32 3.26 -10.70 -8.41
CA ALA A 32 3.30 -9.26 -8.15
C ALA A 32 4.45 -8.56 -8.88
N LYS A 33 5.33 -9.31 -9.56
CA LYS A 33 6.52 -8.76 -10.21
C LYS A 33 6.16 -7.59 -11.13
N GLY A 34 6.89 -6.49 -11.00
CA GLY A 34 6.69 -5.28 -11.81
C GLY A 34 5.69 -4.29 -11.24
N VAL A 35 4.85 -4.67 -10.28
CA VAL A 35 3.88 -3.73 -9.66
C VAL A 35 4.63 -2.70 -8.82
N LYS A 36 4.43 -1.43 -9.14
CA LYS A 36 4.84 -0.28 -8.33
C LYS A 36 3.89 -0.10 -7.15
N ALA A 37 4.50 0.08 -5.98
CA ALA A 37 3.82 0.28 -4.72
C ALA A 37 4.42 1.47 -3.97
N PHE A 38 3.56 2.11 -3.18
CA PHE A 38 3.90 3.23 -2.32
C PHE A 38 3.45 2.88 -0.91
N ASP A 39 4.38 2.81 0.04
CA ASP A 39 4.02 2.75 1.46
C ASP A 39 3.93 4.17 2.00
N ILE A 40 2.79 4.52 2.56
CA ILE A 40 2.52 5.81 3.18
C ILE A 40 2.48 5.62 4.68
N LYS A 41 3.26 6.44 5.40
CA LYS A 41 3.19 6.56 6.87
C LYS A 41 2.85 8.00 7.22
N THR A 42 1.75 8.22 7.94
CA THR A 42 1.35 9.58 8.34
C THR A 42 2.05 10.07 9.61
N GLY A 43 2.69 9.18 10.36
CA GLY A 43 3.25 9.47 11.69
C GLY A 43 2.21 9.69 12.79
N SER A 44 0.92 9.62 12.47
CA SER A 44 -0.22 9.73 13.41
C SER A 44 -0.95 8.40 13.63
N GLY A 45 -0.37 7.30 13.15
CA GLY A 45 -0.88 5.94 13.29
C GLY A 45 -1.61 5.40 12.07
N LEU A 46 -1.76 6.17 10.98
CA LEU A 46 -2.28 5.63 9.72
C LEU A 46 -1.11 5.22 8.82
N GLU A 47 -1.09 3.96 8.42
CA GLU A 47 -0.13 3.42 7.46
C GLU A 47 -0.87 2.61 6.40
N PHE A 48 -0.54 2.80 5.13
CA PHE A 48 -1.21 2.09 4.04
C PHE A 48 -0.33 1.98 2.79
N THR A 49 -0.62 0.97 1.96
CA THR A 49 0.11 0.70 0.71
C THR A 49 -0.80 0.94 -0.49
N VAL A 50 -0.37 1.81 -1.40
CA VAL A 50 -1.07 2.12 -2.66
C VAL A 50 -0.36 1.43 -3.82
N LEU A 51 -1.11 0.87 -4.76
CA LEU A 51 -0.59 0.21 -5.96
C LEU A 51 -0.91 1.02 -7.21
N SER A 52 0.07 1.72 -7.79
CA SER A 52 -0.20 2.59 -8.95
C SER A 52 -0.59 1.82 -10.20
N ASP A 53 0.02 0.65 -10.43
CA ASP A 53 -0.28 -0.20 -11.59
C ASP A 53 -1.60 -0.97 -11.44
N ARG A 54 -2.28 -0.78 -10.31
CA ARG A 54 -3.60 -1.32 -9.98
C ARG A 54 -4.56 -0.19 -9.65
N CYS A 55 -4.55 0.87 -10.46
CA CYS A 55 -5.52 1.97 -10.36
C CYS A 55 -5.59 2.64 -8.98
N LEU A 56 -4.46 2.68 -8.25
CA LEU A 56 -4.36 3.21 -6.89
C LEU A 56 -5.17 2.43 -5.84
N ASP A 57 -5.35 1.12 -6.05
CA ASP A 57 -5.83 0.19 -5.02
C ASP A 57 -5.05 0.37 -3.71
N ILE A 58 -5.75 0.28 -2.58
CA ILE A 58 -5.13 0.24 -1.25
C ILE A 58 -5.00 -1.22 -0.85
N ALA A 59 -3.81 -1.79 -1.05
CA ALA A 59 -3.54 -3.22 -0.82
C ALA A 59 -3.54 -3.59 0.67
N GLY A 60 -3.16 -2.65 1.53
CA GLY A 60 -3.10 -2.82 2.96
C GLY A 60 -3.22 -1.48 3.67
N LEU A 61 -3.86 -1.49 4.82
CA LEU A 61 -4.08 -0.35 5.68
C LEU A 61 -4.09 -0.84 7.13
N SER A 62 -3.35 -0.14 7.98
CA SER A 62 -3.40 -0.29 9.42
C SER A 62 -3.68 1.06 10.08
N PHE A 63 -4.43 1.01 11.16
CA PHE A 63 -4.65 2.15 12.03
C PHE A 63 -4.18 1.82 13.44
N LYS A 64 -3.20 2.60 13.92
CA LYS A 64 -2.50 2.41 15.20
C LYS A 64 -1.95 0.97 15.35
N GLY A 65 -1.40 0.43 14.25
CA GLY A 65 -0.87 -0.94 14.20
C GLY A 65 -1.93 -2.03 14.11
N ILE A 66 -3.23 -1.70 14.10
CA ILE A 66 -4.32 -2.66 13.91
C ILE A 66 -4.58 -2.79 12.43
N ASN A 67 -4.48 -4.01 11.88
CA ASN A 67 -4.82 -4.28 10.49
C ASN A 67 -6.31 -4.02 10.23
N CYS A 68 -6.62 -3.27 9.17
CA CYS A 68 -7.98 -2.97 8.73
C CYS A 68 -8.29 -3.58 7.35
N SER A 69 -7.41 -4.40 6.78
CA SER A 69 -7.52 -4.93 5.41
C SER A 69 -7.75 -6.43 5.39
N TYR A 70 -8.44 -6.90 4.35
CA TYR A 70 -8.50 -8.31 3.99
C TYR A 70 -7.65 -8.54 2.75
N ILE A 71 -6.73 -9.50 2.79
CA ILE A 71 -5.94 -9.91 1.63
C ILE A 71 -6.44 -11.27 1.19
N SER A 72 -6.90 -11.37 -0.06
CA SER A 72 -7.38 -12.63 -0.62
C SER A 72 -6.23 -13.60 -0.89
N LYS A 73 -6.56 -14.86 -1.22
CA LYS A 73 -5.56 -15.91 -1.55
C LYS A 73 -4.63 -15.53 -2.70
N THR A 74 -5.06 -14.64 -3.60
CA THR A 74 -4.27 -14.27 -4.79
C THR A 74 -3.08 -13.39 -4.44
N GLY A 75 -3.16 -12.64 -3.33
CA GLY A 75 -2.20 -11.59 -3.00
C GLY A 75 -2.18 -10.48 -4.06
N ILE A 76 -1.10 -9.70 -4.11
CA ILE A 76 -0.89 -8.70 -5.16
C ILE A 76 -0.55 -9.42 -6.47
N VAL A 77 -1.24 -9.05 -7.54
CA VAL A 77 -1.05 -9.63 -8.88
C VAL A 77 -0.87 -8.51 -9.90
N SER A 78 0.16 -8.63 -10.73
CA SER A 78 0.50 -7.72 -11.81
C SER A 78 -0.65 -7.59 -12.82
N PRO A 79 -0.88 -6.38 -13.37
CA PRO A 79 -1.88 -6.17 -14.42
C PRO A 79 -1.65 -6.99 -15.69
N GLU A 80 -0.45 -7.51 -15.92
CA GLU A 80 -0.18 -8.42 -17.04
C GLU A 80 -1.00 -9.73 -16.98
N PHE A 81 -1.51 -10.11 -15.80
CA PHE A 81 -2.35 -11.29 -15.61
C PHE A 81 -3.85 -10.98 -15.63
N TYR A 82 -4.26 -9.82 -16.15
CA TYR A 82 -5.67 -9.48 -16.32
C TYR A 82 -6.39 -10.49 -17.22
N ASP A 83 -7.59 -10.89 -16.81
CA ASP A 83 -8.45 -11.84 -17.52
C ASP A 83 -9.89 -11.29 -17.54
N GLU A 84 -10.34 -10.88 -18.72
CA GLU A 84 -11.70 -10.33 -18.95
C GLU A 84 -12.79 -11.41 -19.01
N SER A 85 -12.41 -12.69 -19.02
CA SER A 85 -13.33 -13.80 -19.25
C SER A 85 -14.22 -14.06 -18.04
N GLY A 86 -15.47 -13.61 -18.07
CA GLY A 86 -16.47 -13.93 -17.04
C GLY A 86 -16.02 -13.50 -15.62
N ILE A 87 -15.68 -14.47 -14.76
CA ILE A 87 -15.14 -14.22 -13.41
C ILE A 87 -13.61 -14.16 -13.35
N GLY A 88 -12.95 -13.96 -14.50
CA GLY A 88 -11.49 -13.92 -14.65
C GLY A 88 -10.80 -12.92 -13.71
N PHE A 89 -11.46 -11.80 -13.40
CA PHE A 89 -11.06 -10.82 -12.39
C PHE A 89 -10.68 -11.45 -11.04
N LEU A 90 -11.38 -12.51 -10.60
CA LEU A 90 -11.11 -13.18 -9.33
C LEU A 90 -9.73 -13.87 -9.28
N ARG A 91 -9.06 -14.06 -10.42
CA ARG A 91 -7.68 -14.58 -10.49
C ARG A 91 -6.65 -13.57 -10.00
N SER A 92 -6.97 -12.28 -10.06
CA SER A 92 -6.10 -11.17 -9.65
C SER A 92 -6.69 -10.29 -8.54
N PHE A 93 -7.93 -10.55 -8.11
CA PHE A 93 -8.61 -9.76 -7.08
C PHE A 93 -7.94 -9.92 -5.71
N ASN A 94 -7.16 -8.93 -5.29
CA ASN A 94 -6.43 -8.93 -4.02
C ASN A 94 -7.32 -8.54 -2.81
N ALA A 95 -8.50 -7.95 -3.09
CA ALA A 95 -9.37 -7.22 -2.16
C ALA A 95 -8.71 -5.98 -1.50
N GLY A 96 -7.69 -6.20 -0.68
CA GLY A 96 -7.03 -5.16 0.09
C GLY A 96 -7.97 -4.46 1.08
N PHE A 97 -7.65 -3.19 1.38
CA PHE A 97 -8.59 -2.28 2.03
C PHE A 97 -9.59 -1.69 1.02
N LEU A 98 -9.10 -1.38 -0.18
CA LEU A 98 -9.88 -0.81 -1.27
C LEU A 98 -9.38 -1.38 -2.58
N THR A 99 -10.26 -2.08 -3.30
CA THR A 99 -10.07 -2.36 -4.73
C THR A 99 -10.94 -1.39 -5.53
N THR A 100 -10.31 -0.68 -6.45
CA THR A 100 -10.99 0.17 -7.42
C THR A 100 -11.69 -0.70 -8.46
N CYS A 101 -12.96 -0.39 -8.72
CA CYS A 101 -13.81 -1.16 -9.62
C CYS A 101 -14.01 -0.47 -10.97
N GLY A 102 -12.93 0.09 -11.53
CA GLY A 102 -12.97 0.70 -12.86
C GLY A 102 -11.90 1.77 -13.08
N LEU A 103 -11.54 1.90 -14.36
CA LEU A 103 -10.92 3.06 -14.97
C LEU A 103 -11.41 3.17 -16.41
#